data_AF-A0A2E5EB21-F1
#
_entry.id   AF-A0A2E5EB21-F1
#
_cell.length_a   1.000
_cell.length_b   1.000
_cell.length_c   1.000
_cell.angle_alpha   90.00
_cell.angle_beta   90.00
_cell.angle_gamma   90.00
#
_symmetry.space_group_name_H-M   'P 1'
#
loop_
_entity.id
_entity.type
_entity.pdbx_description
1 polymer ?
#
loop_
_entity_poly.entity_id
_entity_poly.type
_entity_poly.pdbx_seq_one_letter_code
_entity_poly.pdbx_strand_id
1 'polypeptide(L)'
;MSTFERLITWSVMTLLVLLCAAMFVHSSNNAMAWSMEKAPALGPASEITLQAEDGSMSDLKMVDGRLSWGDEPQQSTQSVAYVHIGALLPVLMSQEERAEERNALRERLTEEAQELIDQLDTIKSNMEDMTPGEEDHQAQLQMGQAIAQQLQAFQQQAMAEEDAKTAEQLEQCYRELVTAVNVVADRKKIDTVFRFIPTDDEFTKGDSSAAMLQIRLRTFLRYPDRDDITEDIAEELNITLE
;
A
#
# COMPACT_ATOMS: atom_id res chain seq x y z
N MET A 1 89.62 31.89 1.87
CA MET A 1 88.43 32.66 2.23
C MET A 1 88.83 33.73 3.22
N SER A 2 88.77 35.00 2.83
CA SER A 2 89.25 36.11 3.66
C SER A 2 88.36 36.30 4.89
N THR A 3 88.88 36.90 5.97
CA THR A 3 88.10 37.25 7.16
C THR A 3 86.87 38.09 6.81
N PHE A 4 86.98 38.90 5.75
CA PHE A 4 85.90 39.73 5.20
C PHE A 4 84.79 38.91 4.53
N GLU A 5 85.13 37.90 3.72
CA GLU A 5 84.15 36.99 3.09
C GLU A 5 83.37 36.18 4.14
N ARG A 6 84.05 35.74 5.21
CA ARG A 6 83.37 35.09 6.34
C ARG A 6 82.39 36.06 6.97
N LEU A 7 82.80 37.28 7.30
CA LEU A 7 81.93 38.24 7.97
C LEU A 7 80.66 38.56 7.16
N ILE A 8 80.77 38.64 5.83
CA ILE A 8 79.62 38.77 4.92
C ILE A 8 78.74 37.52 4.92
N THR A 9 79.34 36.33 4.87
CA THR A 9 78.57 35.08 4.84
C THR A 9 77.76 34.90 6.14
N TRP A 10 78.39 35.19 7.28
CA TRP A 10 77.74 35.10 8.59
C TRP A 10 76.64 36.16 8.76
N SER A 11 76.85 37.40 8.30
CA SER A 11 75.82 38.43 8.37
C SER A 11 74.63 38.11 7.48
N VAL A 12 74.85 37.59 6.27
CA VAL A 12 73.77 37.15 5.37
C VAL A 12 73.00 35.97 5.97
N MET A 13 73.67 34.95 6.53
CA MET A 13 72.97 33.84 7.19
C MET A 13 72.16 34.31 8.40
N THR A 14 72.70 35.22 9.22
CA THR A 14 72.00 35.74 10.40
C THR A 14 70.75 36.52 10.00
N LEU A 15 70.85 37.35 8.95
CA LEU A 15 69.72 38.06 8.38
C LEU A 15 68.65 37.08 7.87
N LEU A 16 69.05 36.01 7.18
CA LEU A 16 68.15 35.01 6.62
C LEU A 16 67.41 34.24 7.73
N VAL A 17 68.11 33.88 8.80
CA VAL A 17 67.51 33.23 9.98
C VAL A 17 66.51 34.16 10.67
N LEU A 18 66.84 35.45 10.83
CA LEU A 18 65.91 36.44 11.39
C LEU A 18 64.67 36.65 10.52
N LEU A 19 64.84 36.64 9.19
CA LEU A 19 63.74 36.76 8.23
C LEU A 19 62.82 35.53 8.26
N CYS A 20 63.38 34.33 8.35
CA CYS A 20 62.62 33.10 8.55
C CYS A 20 61.90 33.11 9.90
N ALA A 21 62.57 33.52 10.99
CA ALA A 21 61.94 33.61 12.32
C ALA A 21 60.80 34.65 12.35
N ALA A 22 60.93 35.78 11.64
CA ALA A 22 59.88 36.79 11.52
C ALA A 22 58.63 36.24 10.80
N MET A 23 58.78 35.32 9.85
CA MET A 23 57.65 34.62 9.22
C MET A 23 56.93 33.64 10.16
N PHE A 24 57.59 33.14 11.21
CA PHE A 24 56.95 32.31 12.24
C PHE A 24 56.32 33.12 13.39
N VAL A 25 56.73 34.39 13.57
CA VAL A 25 56.19 35.29 14.62
C VAL A 25 55.01 36.13 14.10
N HIS A 26 54.92 36.39 12.80
CA HIS A 26 53.63 36.71 12.20
C HIS A 26 52.80 35.44 12.22
N SER A 27 51.93 35.34 13.24
CA SER A 27 50.72 34.54 13.20
C SER A 27 50.26 34.50 11.76
N SER A 28 50.22 33.30 11.20
CA SER A 28 49.39 33.01 10.05
C SER A 28 48.15 33.87 10.17
N ASN A 29 47.87 34.69 9.14
CA ASN A 29 46.50 34.98 8.83
C ASN A 29 45.82 33.63 8.93
N ASN A 30 45.04 33.44 10.00
CA ASN A 30 44.19 32.29 10.11
C ASN A 30 43.52 32.27 8.75
N ALA A 31 43.76 31.22 7.97
CA ALA A 31 42.71 30.77 7.10
C ALA A 31 41.56 30.57 8.07
N MET A 32 40.74 31.61 8.24
CA MET A 32 39.38 31.41 8.62
C MET A 32 38.88 30.57 7.44
N ALA A 33 38.99 29.26 7.59
CA ALA A 33 37.77 28.49 7.55
C ALA A 33 36.80 29.38 8.32
N TRP A 34 35.96 30.12 7.60
CA TRP A 34 34.61 30.26 8.09
C TRP A 34 34.28 28.82 8.44
N SER A 35 34.36 28.50 9.75
CA SER A 35 33.35 27.62 10.26
C SER A 35 32.11 28.16 9.59
N MET A 36 31.40 27.33 8.81
CA MET A 36 29.96 27.47 8.86
C MET A 36 29.71 27.61 10.34
N GLU A 37 29.55 28.86 10.79
CA GLU A 37 29.11 29.19 12.12
C GLU A 37 27.85 28.39 12.14
N LYS A 38 27.93 27.23 12.80
CA LYS A 38 26.97 26.15 12.65
C LYS A 38 25.69 26.85 13.05
N ALA A 39 24.86 27.19 12.05
CA ALA A 39 23.87 28.26 12.18
C ALA A 39 23.24 28.06 13.55
N PRO A 40 23.35 29.06 14.46
CA PRO A 40 23.16 28.83 15.89
C PRO A 40 21.94 27.97 15.99
N ALA A 41 22.10 26.73 16.47
CA ALA A 41 21.06 25.71 16.34
C ALA A 41 19.80 26.41 16.77
N LEU A 42 18.96 26.74 15.78
CA LEU A 42 17.74 27.49 16.05
C LEU A 42 17.13 26.65 17.15
N GLY A 43 16.86 27.26 18.32
CA GLY A 43 16.37 26.50 19.45
C GLY A 43 15.01 25.86 19.09
N PRO A 44 14.03 25.80 19.97
CA PRO A 44 12.66 25.71 19.48
C PRO A 44 12.34 27.02 18.71
N ALA A 45 12.66 27.08 17.41
CA ALA A 45 12.18 28.12 16.52
C ALA A 45 10.75 27.76 16.14
N SER A 46 9.82 28.61 16.56
CA SER A 46 8.39 28.44 16.25
C SER A 46 8.09 28.73 14.77
N GLU A 47 8.94 29.50 14.11
CA GLU A 47 8.73 30.04 12.76
C GLU A 47 10.06 30.42 12.09
N ILE A 48 10.13 30.25 10.77
CA ILE A 48 11.21 30.70 9.90
C ILE A 48 10.58 31.54 8.79
N THR A 49 10.82 32.86 8.80
CA THR A 49 10.39 33.74 7.70
C THR A 49 11.42 33.71 6.57
N LEU A 50 10.97 33.31 5.38
CA LEU A 50 11.72 33.33 4.14
C LEU A 50 11.41 34.61 3.38
N GLN A 51 12.43 35.40 3.07
CA GLN A 51 12.32 36.61 2.23
C GLN A 51 12.83 36.31 0.82
N ALA A 52 11.99 36.54 -0.19
CA ALA A 52 12.41 36.48 -1.58
C ALA A 52 13.09 37.79 -2.03
N GLU A 53 13.85 37.73 -3.14
CA GLU A 53 14.57 38.90 -3.69
C GLU A 53 13.65 40.05 -4.10
N ASP A 54 12.38 39.76 -4.42
CA ASP A 54 11.36 40.76 -4.76
C ASP A 54 10.70 41.44 -3.53
N GLY A 55 11.12 41.04 -2.32
CA GLY A 55 10.60 41.54 -1.06
C GLY A 55 9.35 40.81 -0.54
N SER A 56 8.85 39.80 -1.25
CA SER A 56 7.80 38.93 -0.72
C SER A 56 8.31 38.09 0.45
N MET A 57 7.43 37.83 1.42
CA MET A 57 7.73 37.08 2.63
C MET A 57 6.84 35.83 2.69
N SER A 58 7.37 34.72 3.18
CA SER A 58 6.59 33.51 3.47
C SER A 58 7.09 32.88 4.77
N ASP A 59 6.16 32.56 5.65
CA ASP A 59 6.48 31.99 6.95
C ASP A 59 6.39 30.48 6.92
N LEU A 60 7.48 29.81 7.28
CA LEU A 60 7.54 28.37 7.49
C LEU A 60 7.40 28.08 8.98
N LYS A 61 6.31 27.45 9.38
CA LYS A 61 5.98 27.16 10.78
C LYS A 61 5.51 25.73 10.98
N MET A 62 5.49 25.28 12.23
CA MET A 62 4.92 23.97 12.58
C MET A 62 3.44 24.12 12.96
N VAL A 63 2.56 23.45 12.22
CA VAL A 63 1.11 23.36 12.51
C VAL A 63 0.76 21.88 12.63
N ASP A 64 0.17 21.47 13.74
CA ASP A 64 -0.25 20.08 14.01
C ASP A 64 0.84 19.01 13.76
N GLY A 65 2.10 19.36 14.01
CA GLY A 65 3.23 18.44 13.80
C GLY A 65 3.73 18.36 12.34
N ARG A 66 3.25 19.23 11.45
CA ARG A 66 3.70 19.34 10.05
C ARG A 66 4.29 20.72 9.76
N LEU A 67 5.20 20.77 8.80
CA LEU A 67 5.68 22.04 8.26
C LEU A 67 4.58 22.66 7.40
N SER A 68 4.26 23.93 7.64
CA SER A 68 3.28 24.70 6.87
C SER A 68 3.91 26.01 6.40
N TRP A 69 3.59 26.42 5.18
CA TRP A 69 3.96 27.72 4.61
C TRP A 69 2.77 28.70 4.53
N GLY A 70 1.68 28.40 5.25
CA GLY A 70 0.52 29.28 5.37
C GLY A 70 -0.48 28.80 6.42
N ASP A 71 -1.69 29.35 6.35
CA ASP A 71 -2.77 29.08 7.32
C ASP A 71 -3.81 28.07 6.81
N GLU A 72 -3.84 27.81 5.49
CA GLU A 72 -4.76 26.85 4.90
C GLU A 72 -4.20 25.41 5.00
N PRO A 73 -5.04 24.39 5.23
CA PRO A 73 -4.59 23.00 5.36
C PRO A 73 -3.77 22.48 4.16
N GLN A 74 -4.06 22.98 2.95
CA GLN A 74 -3.35 22.59 1.72
C GLN A 74 -1.94 23.21 1.61
N GLN A 75 -1.59 24.14 2.50
CA GLN A 75 -0.27 24.79 2.55
C GLN A 75 0.70 24.07 3.50
N SER A 76 0.45 22.79 3.78
CA SER A 76 1.26 21.95 4.66
C SER A 76 1.97 20.83 3.92
N THR A 77 3.11 20.39 4.46
CA THR A 77 3.82 19.20 3.98
C THR A 77 3.04 17.94 4.37
N GLN A 78 2.75 17.08 3.40
CA GLN A 78 2.09 15.81 3.62
C GLN A 78 3.05 14.63 3.38
N SER A 79 2.95 13.63 4.23
CA SER A 79 3.64 12.35 4.11
C SER A 79 2.76 11.38 3.35
N VAL A 80 3.32 10.76 2.31
CA VAL A 80 2.60 9.85 1.41
C VAL A 80 3.17 8.45 1.53
N ALA A 81 2.30 7.44 1.51
CA ALA A 81 2.67 6.04 1.42
C ALA A 81 1.83 5.30 0.38
N TYR A 82 2.23 4.06 0.10
CA TYR A 82 1.64 3.20 -0.91
C TYR A 82 1.24 1.86 -0.29
N VAL A 83 0.17 1.24 -0.82
CA VAL A 83 -0.27 -0.08 -0.41
C VAL A 83 -0.69 -0.92 -1.61
N HIS A 84 -0.19 -2.16 -1.65
CA HIS A 84 -0.58 -3.16 -2.63
C HIS A 84 -1.75 -4.01 -2.09
N ILE A 85 -2.97 -3.51 -2.31
CA ILE A 85 -4.20 -4.21 -1.88
C ILE A 85 -4.40 -5.58 -2.56
N GLY A 86 -3.79 -5.78 -3.73
CA GLY A 86 -3.92 -7.00 -4.53
C GLY A 86 -3.22 -8.20 -3.88
N ALA A 87 -2.16 -7.98 -3.11
CA ALA A 87 -1.51 -9.01 -2.30
C ALA A 87 -2.29 -9.32 -1.01
N LEU A 88 -2.91 -8.31 -0.40
CA LEU A 88 -3.55 -8.43 0.92
C LEU A 88 -4.95 -9.07 0.85
N LEU A 89 -5.81 -8.60 -0.07
CA LEU A 89 -7.22 -9.01 -0.12
C LEU A 89 -7.43 -10.51 -0.37
N PRO A 90 -6.71 -11.18 -1.31
CA PRO A 90 -6.88 -12.61 -1.51
C PRO A 90 -6.56 -13.43 -0.26
N VAL A 91 -5.50 -13.05 0.47
CA VAL A 91 -5.09 -13.72 1.71
C VAL A 91 -6.15 -13.56 2.80
N LEU A 92 -6.71 -12.36 2.96
CA LEU A 92 -7.84 -12.11 3.87
C LEU A 92 -9.08 -12.94 3.50
N MET A 93 -9.41 -13.01 2.21
CA MET A 93 -10.54 -13.80 1.71
C MET A 93 -10.35 -15.31 1.92
N SER A 94 -9.10 -15.79 1.95
CA SER A 94 -8.76 -17.20 2.17
C SER A 94 -8.61 -17.60 3.63
N GLN A 95 -8.79 -16.68 4.60
CA GLN A 95 -8.77 -17.04 6.01
C GLN A 95 -9.78 -18.15 6.34
N GLU A 96 -9.40 -19.03 7.26
CA GLU A 96 -10.09 -20.29 7.57
C GLU A 96 -11.58 -20.07 7.87
N GLU A 97 -11.92 -19.16 8.79
CA GLU A 97 -13.29 -18.83 9.16
C GLU A 97 -14.16 -18.49 7.94
N ARG A 98 -13.67 -17.62 7.05
CA ARG A 98 -14.42 -17.20 5.85
C ARG A 98 -14.54 -18.34 4.84
N ALA A 99 -13.50 -19.16 4.72
CA ALA A 99 -13.52 -20.34 3.85
C ALA A 99 -14.52 -21.38 4.36
N GLU A 100 -14.56 -21.63 5.66
CA GLU A 100 -15.52 -22.51 6.33
C GLU A 100 -16.96 -22.03 6.11
N GLU A 101 -17.25 -20.74 6.27
CA GLU A 101 -18.58 -20.19 6.01
C GLU A 101 -19.05 -20.42 4.57
N ARG A 102 -18.17 -20.20 3.58
CA ARG A 102 -18.50 -20.44 2.17
C ARG A 102 -18.69 -21.93 1.88
N ASN A 103 -17.88 -22.78 2.51
CA ASN A 103 -18.00 -24.23 2.34
C ASN A 103 -19.29 -24.75 2.97
N ALA A 104 -19.64 -24.30 4.19
CA ALA A 104 -20.89 -24.65 4.84
C ALA A 104 -22.11 -24.20 4.03
N LEU A 105 -22.05 -23.02 3.40
CA LEU A 105 -23.06 -22.57 2.46
C LEU A 105 -23.20 -23.52 1.27
N ARG A 106 -22.07 -23.87 0.62
CA ARG A 106 -22.07 -24.79 -0.52
C ARG A 106 -22.57 -26.18 -0.17
N GLU A 107 -22.19 -26.71 0.98
CA GLU A 107 -22.65 -28.00 1.48
C GLU A 107 -24.17 -27.99 1.63
N ARG A 108 -24.72 -26.99 2.32
CA ARG A 108 -26.17 -26.83 2.46
C ARG A 108 -26.89 -26.74 1.11
N LEU A 109 -26.39 -25.90 0.20
CA LEU A 109 -27.00 -25.75 -1.13
C LEU A 109 -26.91 -27.05 -1.96
N THR A 110 -25.85 -27.82 -1.80
CA THR A 110 -25.68 -29.12 -2.45
C THR A 110 -26.66 -30.15 -1.90
N GLU A 111 -26.84 -30.21 -0.57
CA GLU A 111 -27.81 -31.08 0.09
C GLU A 111 -29.24 -30.75 -0.38
N GLU A 112 -29.63 -29.47 -0.36
CA GLU A 112 -30.94 -29.02 -0.83
C GLU A 112 -31.17 -29.35 -2.32
N ALA A 113 -30.15 -29.22 -3.18
CA ALA A 113 -30.25 -29.65 -4.57
C ALA A 113 -30.44 -31.17 -4.71
N GLN A 114 -29.71 -31.95 -3.89
CA GLN A 114 -29.78 -33.41 -3.93
C GLN A 114 -31.17 -33.91 -3.52
N GLU A 115 -31.83 -33.28 -2.56
CA GLU A 115 -33.21 -33.61 -2.19
C GLU A 115 -34.19 -33.48 -3.38
N LEU A 116 -34.04 -32.43 -4.19
CA LEU A 116 -34.86 -32.23 -5.39
C LEU A 116 -34.54 -33.26 -6.48
N ILE A 117 -33.27 -33.66 -6.62
CA ILE A 117 -32.84 -34.71 -7.54
C ILE A 117 -33.42 -36.06 -7.12
N ASP A 118 -33.35 -36.41 -5.84
CA ASP A 118 -33.87 -37.66 -5.29
C ASP A 118 -35.40 -37.76 -5.47
N GLN A 119 -36.12 -36.63 -5.32
CA GLN A 119 -37.55 -36.56 -5.61
C GLN A 119 -37.85 -36.81 -7.10
N LEU A 120 -37.06 -36.24 -8.01
CA LEU A 120 -37.20 -36.49 -9.44
C LEU A 120 -36.94 -37.94 -9.80
N ASP A 121 -35.91 -38.56 -9.23
CA ASP A 121 -35.58 -39.96 -9.51
C ASP A 121 -36.64 -40.91 -8.92
N THR A 122 -37.21 -40.58 -7.78
CA THR A 122 -38.37 -41.30 -7.22
C THR A 122 -39.57 -41.23 -8.17
N ILE A 123 -39.88 -40.06 -8.72
CA ILE A 123 -40.98 -39.90 -9.70
C ILE A 123 -40.71 -40.73 -10.95
N LYS A 124 -39.49 -40.67 -11.51
CA LYS A 124 -39.12 -41.48 -12.69
C LYS A 124 -39.29 -42.96 -12.42
N SER A 125 -38.78 -43.45 -11.28
CA SER A 125 -38.90 -44.86 -10.89
C SER A 125 -40.36 -45.28 -10.75
N ASN A 126 -41.21 -44.46 -10.13
CA ASN A 126 -42.65 -44.76 -10.01
C ASN A 126 -43.36 -44.84 -11.36
N MET A 127 -42.88 -44.10 -12.36
CA MET A 127 -43.47 -44.11 -13.70
C MET A 127 -43.06 -45.31 -14.55
N GLU A 128 -41.90 -45.94 -14.29
CA GLU A 128 -41.44 -47.11 -15.06
C GLU A 128 -42.39 -48.31 -14.93
N ASP A 129 -43.08 -48.42 -13.81
CA ASP A 129 -44.07 -49.47 -13.52
C ASP A 129 -45.50 -49.11 -13.99
N MET A 130 -45.70 -47.94 -14.60
CA MET A 130 -47.02 -47.43 -15.00
C MET A 130 -47.30 -47.56 -16.51
N THR A 131 -48.56 -47.75 -16.89
CA THR A 131 -48.96 -47.76 -18.30
C THR A 131 -48.99 -46.33 -18.86
N PRO A 132 -48.33 -46.06 -20.01
CA PRO A 132 -48.41 -44.74 -20.65
C PRO A 132 -49.84 -44.35 -21.00
N GLY A 133 -50.27 -43.17 -20.55
CA GLY A 133 -51.58 -42.59 -20.89
C GLY A 133 -52.68 -42.76 -19.85
N GLU A 134 -52.42 -43.48 -18.74
CA GLU A 134 -53.30 -43.49 -17.58
C GLU A 134 -53.26 -42.16 -16.81
N GLU A 135 -54.34 -41.84 -16.07
CA GLU A 135 -54.47 -40.58 -15.33
C GLU A 135 -53.34 -40.39 -14.31
N ASP A 136 -52.95 -41.47 -13.61
CA ASP A 136 -51.86 -41.46 -12.63
C ASP A 136 -50.48 -41.21 -13.28
N HIS A 137 -50.24 -41.75 -14.48
CA HIS A 137 -49.01 -41.48 -15.24
C HIS A 137 -48.92 -40.00 -15.67
N GLN A 138 -50.05 -39.39 -16.05
CA GLN A 138 -50.10 -37.96 -16.39
C GLN A 138 -49.90 -37.06 -15.17
N ALA A 139 -50.41 -37.46 -14.00
CA ALA A 139 -50.19 -36.73 -12.75
C ALA A 139 -48.71 -36.76 -12.34
N GLN A 140 -48.04 -37.92 -12.42
CA GLN A 140 -46.61 -38.05 -12.14
C GLN A 140 -45.74 -37.23 -13.12
N LEU A 141 -46.10 -37.21 -14.41
CA LEU A 141 -45.43 -36.35 -15.40
C LEU A 141 -45.49 -34.87 -15.02
N GLN A 142 -46.66 -34.38 -14.61
CA GLN A 142 -46.82 -32.97 -14.20
C GLN A 142 -46.03 -32.67 -12.93
N MET A 143 -46.02 -33.58 -11.95
CA MET A 143 -45.24 -33.43 -10.74
C MET A 143 -43.74 -33.41 -11.04
N GLY A 144 -43.24 -34.32 -11.88
CA GLY A 144 -41.85 -34.34 -12.31
C GLY A 144 -41.44 -33.07 -13.05
N GLN A 145 -42.31 -32.53 -13.91
CA GLN A 145 -42.07 -31.23 -14.57
C GLN A 145 -42.01 -30.08 -13.56
N ALA A 146 -42.87 -30.07 -12.55
CA ALA A 146 -42.86 -29.04 -11.50
C ALA A 146 -41.57 -29.07 -10.68
N ILE A 147 -41.11 -30.25 -10.26
CA ILE A 147 -39.85 -30.38 -9.49
C ILE A 147 -38.65 -30.05 -10.38
N ALA A 148 -38.66 -30.42 -11.67
CA ALA A 148 -37.59 -30.04 -12.59
C ALA A 148 -37.48 -28.52 -12.75
N GLN A 149 -38.62 -27.81 -12.83
CA GLN A 149 -38.64 -26.35 -12.82
C GLN A 149 -38.14 -25.77 -11.49
N GLN A 150 -38.52 -26.38 -10.36
CA GLN A 150 -38.05 -25.98 -9.04
C GLN A 150 -36.54 -26.16 -8.91
N LEU A 151 -35.97 -27.28 -9.37
CA LEU A 151 -34.52 -27.52 -9.38
C LEU A 151 -33.78 -26.48 -10.23
N GLN A 152 -34.31 -26.15 -11.41
CA GLN A 152 -33.72 -25.12 -12.26
C GLN A 152 -33.75 -23.73 -11.59
N ALA A 153 -34.85 -23.38 -10.93
CA ALA A 153 -34.97 -22.13 -10.18
C ALA A 153 -34.03 -22.12 -8.96
N PHE A 154 -33.96 -23.24 -8.24
CA PHE A 154 -33.08 -23.43 -7.09
C PHE A 154 -31.60 -23.24 -7.48
N GLN A 155 -31.14 -23.84 -8.57
CA GLN A 155 -29.76 -23.68 -9.04
C GLN A 155 -29.42 -22.21 -9.35
N GLN A 156 -30.35 -21.47 -9.94
CA GLN A 156 -30.16 -20.03 -10.18
C GLN A 156 -30.08 -19.23 -8.88
N GLN A 157 -30.93 -19.56 -7.91
CA GLN A 157 -30.91 -18.93 -6.59
C GLN A 157 -29.63 -19.28 -5.81
N ALA A 158 -29.19 -20.53 -5.84
CA ALA A 158 -27.98 -21.00 -5.19
C ALA A 158 -26.74 -20.26 -5.70
N MET A 159 -26.61 -20.11 -7.03
CA MET A 159 -25.53 -19.31 -7.62
C MET A 159 -25.57 -17.84 -7.14
N ALA A 160 -26.75 -17.24 -7.11
CA ALA A 160 -26.90 -15.87 -6.62
C ALA A 160 -26.56 -15.73 -5.12
N GLU A 161 -26.84 -16.76 -4.32
CA GLU A 161 -26.52 -16.79 -2.90
C GLU A 161 -25.02 -16.96 -2.64
N GLU A 162 -24.33 -17.83 -3.38
CA GLU A 162 -22.87 -17.96 -3.34
C GLU A 162 -22.16 -16.66 -3.76
N ASP A 163 -22.64 -16.02 -4.84
CA ASP A 163 -22.10 -14.75 -5.31
C ASP A 163 -22.32 -13.64 -4.28
N ALA A 164 -23.51 -13.59 -3.66
CA ALA A 164 -23.82 -12.64 -2.60
C ALA A 164 -22.91 -12.83 -1.37
N LYS A 165 -22.69 -14.08 -0.94
CA LYS A 165 -21.80 -14.38 0.20
C LYS A 165 -20.35 -13.99 -0.10
N THR A 166 -19.90 -14.24 -1.32
CA THR A 166 -18.55 -13.84 -1.76
C THR A 166 -18.40 -12.31 -1.79
N ALA A 167 -19.40 -11.60 -2.29
CA ALA A 167 -19.42 -10.13 -2.32
C ALA A 167 -19.45 -9.53 -0.91
N GLU A 168 -20.26 -10.08 0.01
CA GLU A 168 -20.32 -9.68 1.41
C GLU A 168 -18.94 -9.80 2.07
N GLN A 169 -18.30 -10.97 1.96
CA GLN A 169 -16.99 -11.20 2.56
C GLN A 169 -15.91 -10.30 1.93
N LEU A 170 -15.99 -10.02 0.63
CA LEU A 170 -15.06 -9.10 -0.04
C LEU A 170 -15.20 -7.67 0.50
N GLU A 171 -16.42 -7.18 0.70
CA GLU A 171 -16.67 -5.87 1.32
C GLU A 171 -16.11 -5.83 2.75
N GLN A 172 -16.37 -6.87 3.54
CA GLN A 172 -15.86 -6.97 4.91
C GLN A 172 -14.32 -6.93 4.93
N CYS A 173 -13.66 -7.74 4.11
CA CYS A 173 -12.20 -7.75 4.00
C CYS A 173 -11.65 -6.37 3.59
N TYR A 174 -12.32 -5.68 2.67
CA TYR A 174 -11.92 -4.33 2.28
C TYR A 174 -12.03 -3.33 3.45
N ARG A 175 -13.09 -3.41 4.25
CA ARG A 175 -13.27 -2.54 5.44
C ARG A 175 -12.25 -2.83 6.54
N GLU A 176 -11.91 -4.11 6.75
CA GLU A 176 -10.85 -4.52 7.67
C GLU A 176 -9.49 -4.00 7.20
N LEU A 177 -9.18 -4.12 5.90
CA LEU A 177 -7.97 -3.57 5.30
C LEU A 177 -7.89 -2.05 5.49
N VAL A 178 -8.97 -1.31 5.24
CA VAL A 178 -9.01 0.15 5.44
C VAL A 178 -8.76 0.49 6.92
N THR A 179 -9.30 -0.30 7.85
CA THR A 179 -9.04 -0.12 9.29
C THR A 179 -7.56 -0.29 9.60
N ALA A 180 -6.93 -1.37 9.10
CA ALA A 180 -5.50 -1.62 9.28
C ALA A 180 -4.63 -0.50 8.65
N VAL A 181 -4.98 -0.03 7.45
CA VAL A 181 -4.32 1.12 6.80
C VAL A 181 -4.34 2.34 7.71
N ASN A 182 -5.48 2.67 8.31
CA ASN A 182 -5.59 3.82 9.22
C ASN A 182 -4.70 3.65 10.47
N VAL A 183 -4.70 2.46 11.07
CA VAL A 183 -3.84 2.18 12.24
C VAL A 183 -2.36 2.33 11.89
N VAL A 184 -1.91 1.76 10.77
CA VAL A 184 -0.53 1.88 10.31
C VAL A 184 -0.20 3.34 9.97
N ALA A 185 -1.09 4.06 9.28
CA ALA A 185 -0.90 5.45 8.92
C ALA A 185 -0.76 6.35 10.16
N ASP A 186 -1.62 6.17 11.17
CA ASP A 186 -1.57 6.92 12.42
C ASP A 186 -0.29 6.64 13.23
N ARG A 187 0.14 5.38 13.23
CA ARG A 187 1.38 4.91 13.88
C ARG A 187 2.62 5.52 13.21
N LYS A 188 2.64 5.57 11.87
CA LYS A 188 3.76 6.08 11.08
C LYS A 188 3.68 7.58 10.75
N LYS A 189 2.62 8.27 11.17
CA LYS A 189 2.36 9.68 10.81
C LYS A 189 2.36 9.85 9.29
N ILE A 190 1.55 9.06 8.60
CA ILE A 190 1.30 9.16 7.16
C ILE A 190 -0.02 9.90 6.96
N ASP A 191 -0.04 10.90 6.08
CA ASP A 191 -1.22 11.73 5.84
C ASP A 191 -2.06 11.21 4.67
N THR A 192 -1.44 10.50 3.71
CA THR A 192 -2.14 9.95 2.55
C THR A 192 -1.57 8.60 2.15
N VAL A 193 -2.45 7.62 1.93
CA VAL A 193 -2.09 6.30 1.43
C VAL A 193 -2.76 6.07 0.08
N PHE A 194 -1.98 5.73 -0.93
CA PHE A 194 -2.50 5.36 -2.24
C PHE A 194 -2.46 3.85 -2.45
N ARG A 195 -3.58 3.31 -2.94
CA ARG A 195 -3.58 1.95 -3.50
C ARG A 195 -2.79 1.93 -4.81
N PHE A 196 -2.08 0.84 -5.08
CA PHE A 196 -1.45 0.60 -6.37
C PHE A 196 -1.28 -0.89 -6.67
N ILE A 197 -0.92 -1.19 -7.90
CA ILE A 197 -0.37 -2.47 -8.33
C ILE A 197 1.10 -2.21 -8.67
N PRO A 198 2.05 -2.97 -8.09
CA PRO A 198 3.45 -2.89 -8.45
C PRO A 198 3.71 -3.08 -9.96
N THR A 199 4.77 -2.45 -10.47
CA THR A 199 5.09 -2.53 -11.91
C THR A 199 5.79 -3.84 -12.29
N ASP A 200 6.39 -4.50 -11.32
CA ASP A 200 7.05 -5.81 -11.40
C ASP A 200 6.06 -6.98 -11.30
N ASP A 201 4.87 -6.77 -10.74
CA ASP A 201 3.78 -7.75 -10.80
C ASP A 201 3.49 -8.15 -12.25
N GLU A 202 3.44 -9.47 -12.49
CA GLU A 202 3.04 -10.02 -13.77
C GLU A 202 1.61 -9.62 -14.13
N PHE A 203 1.35 -9.50 -15.44
CA PHE A 203 -0.01 -9.34 -15.92
C PHE A 203 -0.77 -10.65 -15.76
N THR A 204 -1.96 -10.57 -15.17
CA THR A 204 -2.88 -11.71 -15.20
C THR A 204 -3.34 -11.93 -16.64
N LYS A 205 -3.41 -13.21 -17.06
CA LYS A 205 -3.85 -13.58 -18.41
C LYS A 205 -5.29 -13.11 -18.62
N GLY A 206 -5.51 -12.35 -19.68
CA GLY A 206 -6.82 -11.81 -20.02
C GLY A 206 -6.85 -11.27 -21.44
N ASP A 207 -7.96 -10.64 -21.81
CA ASP A 207 -8.08 -9.93 -23.08
C ASP A 207 -7.38 -8.56 -23.03
N SER A 208 -7.36 -7.86 -24.16
CA SER A 208 -6.77 -6.52 -24.23
C SER A 208 -7.43 -5.53 -23.27
N SER A 209 -8.73 -5.71 -22.97
CA SER A 209 -9.49 -4.85 -22.06
C SER A 209 -9.02 -5.03 -20.62
N ALA A 210 -8.83 -6.27 -20.18
CA ALA A 210 -8.30 -6.62 -18.87
C ALA A 210 -6.85 -6.15 -18.71
N ALA A 211 -6.01 -6.30 -19.74
CA ALA A 211 -4.65 -5.77 -19.73
C ALA A 211 -4.64 -4.24 -19.61
N MET A 212 -5.51 -3.53 -20.34
CA MET A 212 -5.64 -2.08 -20.22
C MET A 212 -6.13 -1.62 -18.85
N LEU A 213 -7.04 -2.37 -18.21
CA LEU A 213 -7.46 -2.09 -16.83
C LEU A 213 -6.29 -2.25 -15.86
N GLN A 214 -5.52 -3.33 -15.99
CA GLN A 214 -4.32 -3.57 -15.19
C GLN A 214 -3.26 -2.46 -15.37
N ILE A 215 -3.09 -1.92 -16.58
CA ILE A 215 -2.21 -0.75 -16.82
C ILE A 215 -2.75 0.48 -16.08
N ARG A 216 -4.06 0.75 -16.17
CA ARG A 216 -4.68 1.92 -15.52
C ARG A 216 -4.64 1.86 -13.99
N LEU A 217 -4.65 0.66 -13.41
CA LEU A 217 -4.59 0.45 -11.96
C LEU A 217 -3.15 0.53 -11.40
N ARG A 218 -2.12 0.50 -12.26
CA ARG A 218 -0.73 0.82 -11.90
C ARG A 218 -0.55 2.33 -11.83
N THR A 219 -1.15 2.96 -10.82
CA THR A 219 -1.20 4.43 -10.66
C THR A 219 0.19 5.06 -10.57
N PHE A 220 1.16 4.36 -10.00
CA PHE A 220 2.56 4.79 -9.92
C PHE A 220 3.44 3.86 -10.74
N LEU A 221 4.26 4.44 -11.62
CA LEU A 221 5.28 3.71 -12.39
C LEU A 221 6.63 3.67 -11.68
N ARG A 222 6.81 4.53 -10.67
CA ARG A 222 7.99 4.61 -9.83
C ARG A 222 7.59 5.22 -8.50
N TYR A 223 8.05 4.61 -7.41
CA TYR A 223 7.85 5.04 -6.05
C TYR A 223 9.05 4.56 -5.21
N PRO A 224 9.33 5.17 -4.07
CA PRO A 224 10.36 4.66 -3.17
C PRO A 224 9.82 3.45 -2.39
N ASP A 225 10.52 2.31 -2.43
CA ASP A 225 10.10 1.07 -1.74
C ASP A 225 9.87 1.28 -0.24
N ARG A 226 10.65 2.17 0.38
CA ARG A 226 10.52 2.54 1.80
C ARG A 226 9.18 3.18 2.18
N ASP A 227 8.43 3.67 1.20
CA ASP A 227 7.14 4.33 1.39
C ASP A 227 5.99 3.33 1.09
N ASP A 228 6.29 2.09 0.70
CA ASP A 228 5.33 0.98 0.65
C ASP A 228 5.12 0.41 2.06
N ILE A 229 3.88 0.42 2.53
CA ILE A 229 3.50 -0.06 3.86
C ILE A 229 2.73 -1.38 3.83
N THR A 230 2.77 -2.10 2.70
CA THR A 230 2.04 -3.37 2.51
C THR A 230 2.39 -4.40 3.58
N GLU A 231 3.68 -4.58 3.90
CA GLU A 231 4.13 -5.51 4.95
C GLU A 231 3.64 -5.10 6.35
N ASP A 232 3.68 -3.80 6.68
CA ASP A 232 3.20 -3.31 7.98
C ASP A 232 1.69 -3.55 8.16
N ILE A 233 0.94 -3.45 7.07
CA ILE A 233 -0.51 -3.72 7.05
C ILE A 233 -0.78 -5.22 7.16
N ALA A 234 0.03 -6.05 6.51
CA ALA A 234 -0.06 -7.50 6.65
C ALA A 234 0.17 -7.93 8.10
N GLU A 235 1.19 -7.35 8.77
CA GLU A 235 1.45 -7.57 10.19
C GLU A 235 0.26 -7.14 11.06
N GLU A 236 -0.31 -5.95 10.82
CA GLU A 236 -1.48 -5.45 11.55
C GLU A 236 -2.71 -6.36 11.38
N LEU A 237 -2.89 -6.91 10.18
CA LEU A 237 -3.97 -7.85 9.85
C LEU A 237 -3.68 -9.30 10.30
N ASN A 238 -2.51 -9.56 10.88
CA ASN A 238 -2.04 -10.90 11.24
C ASN A 238 -2.07 -11.90 10.06
N ILE A 239 -1.66 -11.44 8.88
CA ILE A 239 -1.54 -12.27 7.67
C ILE A 239 -0.10 -12.34 7.19
N THR A 240 0.25 -13.45 6.55
CA THR A 240 1.58 -13.65 5.93
C THR A 240 1.45 -13.52 4.41
N LEU A 241 2.34 -12.75 3.81
CA LEU A 241 2.46 -12.63 2.36
C LEU A 241 3.50 -13.64 1.86
N GLU A 242 3.25 -14.23 0.70
CA GLU A 242 4.15 -15.18 0.03
C GLU A 242 5.15 -14.47 -0.89
#